data_AF-A0A317HGH1-F1
#
_entry.id   AF-A0A317HGH1-F1
#
_cell.length_a   1.000
_cell.length_b   1.000
_cell.length_c   1.000
_cell.angle_alpha   90.00
_cell.angle_beta   90.00
_cell.angle_gamma   90.00
#
_symmetry.space_group_name_H-M   'P 1'
#
loop_
_entity.id
_entity.type
_entity.pdbx_description
1 polymer ?
#
loop_
_entity_poly.entity_id
_entity_poly.type
_entity_poly.pdbx_seq_one_letter_code
_entity_poly.pdbx_strand_id
1 'polypeptide(L)'
;MHVILSGRVAITPRDGLGHTMPVAAFAQLIGAPLEEMTEVIPGEVMANLGQLSGRAELSSYDARAVGDVEAIVVPPERLRTLLVAEA
;
A
#
# COMPACT_ATOMS: atom_id res chain seq x y z
N MET A 1 -7.98 0.02 2.34
CA MET A 1 -7.06 -1.11 2.07
C MET A 1 -7.54 -1.80 0.81
N HIS A 2 -6.60 -2.33 0.02
CA HIS A 2 -6.90 -3.12 -1.16
C HIS A 2 -6.22 -4.48 -1.03
N VAL A 3 -6.92 -5.54 -1.39
CA VAL A 3 -6.30 -6.87 -1.59
C VAL A 3 -6.27 -7.12 -3.08
N ILE A 4 -5.08 -7.19 -3.67
CA ILE A 4 -4.94 -7.37 -5.11
C ILE A 4 -5.24 -8.83 -5.45
N LEU A 5 -6.20 -9.08 -6.34
CA LEU A 5 -6.56 -10.42 -6.79
C LEU A 5 -5.82 -10.78 -8.09
N SER A 6 -5.64 -9.80 -8.97
CA SER A 6 -4.88 -9.95 -10.22
C SER A 6 -4.41 -8.59 -10.75
N GLY A 7 -3.46 -8.62 -11.68
CA GLY A 7 -2.88 -7.42 -12.29
C GLY A 7 -1.65 -6.90 -11.54
N ARG A 8 -1.19 -5.70 -11.92
CA ARG A 8 0.01 -5.08 -11.35
C ARG A 8 -0.27 -3.68 -10.85
N VAL A 9 0.33 -3.31 -9.73
CA VAL A 9 0.25 -1.96 -9.16
C VAL A 9 1.65 -1.41 -8.97
N ALA A 10 1.90 -0.19 -9.44
CA ALA A 10 3.12 0.54 -9.17
C ALA A 10 2.92 1.43 -7.94
N ILE A 11 3.93 1.47 -7.07
CA ILE A 11 3.95 2.38 -5.92
C ILE A 11 4.84 3.59 -6.18
N THR A 12 4.47 4.73 -5.61
CA THR A 12 5.27 5.95 -5.59
C THR A 12 5.45 6.38 -4.13
N PRO A 13 6.57 6.00 -3.49
CA PRO A 13 6.81 6.31 -2.08
C PRO A 13 7.01 7.79 -1.84
N ARG A 14 6.65 8.22 -0.63
CA ARG A 14 6.77 9.59 -0.14
C ARG A 14 7.54 9.63 1.17
N ASP A 15 8.41 10.62 1.31
CA ASP A 15 9.11 10.89 2.57
C ASP A 15 8.17 11.57 3.60
N GLY A 16 8.69 11.84 4.80
CA GLY A 16 7.93 12.49 5.86
C GLY A 16 7.52 13.94 5.58
N LEU A 17 8.02 14.54 4.49
CA LEU A 17 7.63 15.87 4.01
C LEU A 17 6.67 15.79 2.81
N GLY A 18 6.32 14.57 2.37
CA GLY A 18 5.44 14.30 1.24
C GLY A 18 6.15 14.30 -0.12
N HIS A 19 7.47 14.47 -0.18
CA HIS A 19 8.21 14.42 -1.44
C HIS A 19 8.33 12.97 -1.93
N THR A 20 8.23 12.80 -3.25
CA THR A 20 8.49 11.50 -3.86
C THR A 20 9.93 11.06 -3.61
N MET A 21 10.11 9.79 -3.25
CA MET A 21 11.43 9.19 -3.06
C MET A 21 11.60 7.90 -3.88
N PRO A 22 12.85 7.48 -4.17
CA PRO A 22 13.10 6.25 -4.90
C PRO A 22 12.59 5.01 -4.16
N VAL A 23 12.00 4.06 -4.89
CA VAL A 23 11.50 2.78 -4.34
C VAL A 23 12.61 2.01 -3.62
N ALA A 24 13.83 1.99 -4.16
CA ALA A 24 14.96 1.32 -3.51
C ALA A 24 15.35 1.91 -2.15
N ALA A 25 15.27 3.24 -2.01
CA ALA A 25 15.53 3.90 -0.73
C ALA A 25 14.41 3.61 0.28
N PHE A 26 13.16 3.56 -0.18
CA PHE A 26 12.03 3.18 0.65
C PHE A 26 12.10 1.72 1.10
N ALA A 27 12.44 0.79 0.20
CA ALA A 27 12.64 -0.63 0.50
C ALA A 27 13.66 -0.84 1.62
N GLN A 28 14.82 -0.18 1.50
CA GLN A 28 15.86 -0.19 2.52
C GLN A 28 15.36 0.36 3.88
N LEU A 29 14.56 1.43 3.87
CA LEU A 29 14.04 2.05 5.08
C LEU A 29 13.11 1.10 5.86
N ILE A 30 12.30 0.31 5.16
CA ILE A 30 11.35 -0.62 5.78
C ILE A 30 11.91 -2.04 5.95
N GLY A 31 13.16 -2.27 5.54
CA GLY A 31 13.81 -3.58 5.59
C GLY A 31 13.20 -4.61 4.64
N ALA A 32 12.55 -4.17 3.56
CA ALA A 32 11.99 -5.04 2.53
C ALA A 32 12.99 -5.24 1.39
N PRO A 33 13.07 -6.45 0.80
CA PRO A 33 13.85 -6.66 -0.43
C PRO A 33 13.22 -5.88 -1.59
N LEU A 34 14.06 -5.35 -2.48
CA LEU A 34 13.59 -4.48 -3.57
C LEU A 34 12.69 -5.24 -4.54
N GLU A 35 12.95 -6.52 -4.74
CA GLU A 35 12.19 -7.40 -5.62
C GLU A 35 10.72 -7.46 -5.20
N GLU A 36 10.44 -7.53 -3.90
CA GLU A 36 9.07 -7.51 -3.34
C GLU A 36 8.37 -6.14 -3.51
N MET A 37 9.11 -5.07 -3.80
CA MET A 37 8.54 -3.73 -3.98
C MET A 37 8.23 -3.36 -5.44
N THR A 38 8.61 -4.21 -6.40
CA THR A 38 8.50 -3.90 -7.84
C THR A 38 7.28 -4.50 -8.51
N GLU A 39 6.70 -5.54 -7.92
CA GLU A 39 5.52 -6.21 -8.45
C GLU A 39 4.62 -6.67 -7.31
N VAL A 40 3.37 -6.21 -7.37
CA VAL A 40 2.34 -6.62 -6.41
C VAL A 40 1.73 -7.94 -6.88
N ILE A 41 1.75 -8.97 -6.02
CA ILE A 41 1.27 -10.32 -6.37
C ILE A 41 -0.17 -10.56 -5.91
N PRO A 42 -0.91 -11.51 -6.53
CA PRO A 42 -2.23 -11.93 -6.03
C PRO A 42 -2.19 -12.31 -4.54
N GLY A 43 -3.12 -11.76 -3.77
CA GLY A 43 -3.22 -11.91 -2.32
C GLY A 43 -2.48 -10.82 -1.54
N GLU A 44 -1.65 -10.00 -2.19
CA GLU A 44 -0.93 -8.93 -1.50
C GLU A 44 -1.90 -7.84 -1.01
N VAL A 45 -1.66 -7.41 0.23
CA VAL A 45 -2.48 -6.42 0.91
C VAL A 45 -1.79 -5.07 0.84
N MET A 46 -2.41 -4.16 0.10
CA MET A 46 -2.02 -2.76 0.07
C MET A 46 -2.80 -1.97 1.11
N ALA A 47 -2.14 -1.67 2.23
CA ALA A 47 -2.63 -0.76 3.24
C ALA A 47 -1.57 0.30 3.53
N ASN A 48 -2.01 1.52 3.79
CA ASN A 48 -1.12 2.60 4.20
C ASN A 48 -1.63 3.25 5.48
N LEU A 49 -0.73 4.00 6.13
CA LEU A 49 -1.03 4.71 7.37
C LEU A 49 -2.19 5.70 7.19
N GLY A 50 -2.34 6.30 6.02
CA GLY A 50 -3.46 7.21 5.75
C GLY A 50 -4.82 6.51 5.77
N GLN A 51 -4.91 5.29 5.24
CA GLN A 51 -6.12 4.47 5.30
C GLN A 51 -6.43 3.96 6.70
N LEU A 52 -5.40 3.57 7.46
CA LEU A 52 -5.58 3.12 8.85
C LEU A 52 -5.99 4.26 9.78
N SER A 53 -5.44 5.45 9.58
CA SER A 53 -5.71 6.63 10.41
C SER A 53 -6.92 7.45 9.95
N GLY A 54 -7.46 7.19 8.76
CA GLY A 54 -8.46 8.04 8.13
C GLY A 54 -7.92 9.41 7.68
N ARG A 55 -6.60 9.58 7.63
CA ARG A 55 -5.91 10.84 7.32
C ARG A 55 -5.05 10.67 6.08
N ALA A 56 -5.57 11.04 4.91
CA ALA A 56 -4.89 10.81 3.63
C ALA A 56 -3.48 11.42 3.56
N GLU A 57 -3.24 12.52 4.27
CA GLU A 57 -1.94 13.20 4.34
C GLU A 57 -0.85 12.37 5.04
N LEU A 58 -1.22 11.34 5.81
CA LEU A 58 -0.29 10.43 6.47
C LEU A 58 0.10 9.23 5.58
N SER A 59 -0.35 9.19 4.33
CA SER A 59 0.04 8.13 3.42
C SER A 59 1.53 8.22 3.06
N SER A 60 2.24 7.11 3.22
CA SER A 60 3.68 7.00 2.88
C SER A 60 3.92 6.67 1.41
N TYR A 61 2.88 6.43 0.60
CA TYR A 61 2.99 6.17 -0.83
C TYR A 61 1.66 6.37 -1.55
N ASP A 62 1.72 6.59 -2.86
CA ASP A 62 0.60 6.42 -3.78
C ASP A 62 0.70 5.07 -4.51
N ALA A 63 -0.44 4.56 -4.96
CA ALA A 63 -0.54 3.31 -5.71
C ALA A 63 -1.30 3.55 -7.01
N ARG A 64 -0.77 3.05 -8.13
CA ARG A 64 -1.41 3.19 -9.45
C ARG A 64 -1.39 1.86 -10.19
N ALA A 65 -2.55 1.46 -10.71
CA ALA A 65 -2.67 0.29 -11.56
C ALA A 65 -1.82 0.42 -12.82
N VAL A 66 -1.09 -0.65 -13.14
CA VAL A 66 -0.32 -0.82 -14.38
C VAL A 66 -1.12 -1.78 -15.26
N GLY A 67 -2.05 -1.22 -16.01
CA GLY A 67 -3.06 -1.99 -16.75
C GLY A 67 -4.24 -2.39 -15.88
N ASP A 68 -4.90 -3.48 -16.25
CA ASP A 68 -6.08 -3.97 -15.55
C ASP A 68 -5.68 -4.63 -14.22
N VAL A 69 -6.38 -4.24 -13.15
CA VAL A 69 -6.18 -4.74 -11.79
C VAL A 69 -7.53 -5.09 -11.22
N GLU A 70 -7.63 -6.28 -10.65
CA GLU A 70 -8.78 -6.69 -9.85
C GLU A 70 -8.38 -6.65 -8.38
N ALA A 71 -9.21 -6.03 -7.54
CA ALA A 71 -8.93 -5.90 -6.12
C ALA A 71 -10.19 -5.90 -5.26
N ILE A 72 -10.08 -6.45 -4.06
CA ILE A 72 -11.08 -6.25 -3.01
C ILE A 72 -10.80 -4.92 -2.31
N VAL A 73 -11.79 -4.04 -2.27
CA VAL A 73 -11.71 -2.77 -1.54
C VAL A 73 -12.25 -2.96 -0.12
N VAL A 74 -11.40 -2.76 0.88
CA VAL A 74 -11.82 -2.65 2.29
C VAL A 74 -11.80 -1.16 2.67
N PRO A 75 -12.98 -0.55 2.90
CA PRO A 75 -13.04 0.87 3.20
C PRO A 75 -12.51 1.16 4.62
N PRO A 76 -11.95 2.35 4.89
CA PRO A 76 -11.29 2.69 6.16
C PRO A 76 -12.11 2.39 7.41
N GLU A 77 -13.41 2.69 7.39
CA GLU A 77 -14.32 2.50 8.51
C GLU A 77 -14.51 1.03 8.91
N ARG A 78 -14.31 0.09 7.96
CA ARG A 78 -14.36 -1.36 8.22
C ARG A 78 -12.99 -1.95 8.49
N LEU A 79 -11.91 -1.26 8.14
CA LEU A 79 -10.55 -1.77 8.27
C LEU A 79 -10.15 -2.00 9.73
N ARG A 80 -10.51 -1.09 10.63
CA ARG A 80 -10.26 -1.28 12.06
C ARG A 80 -11.00 -2.50 12.62
N THR A 81 -12.25 -2.71 12.20
CA THR A 81 -13.01 -3.89 12.58
C THR A 81 -12.35 -5.16 12.06
N LEU A 82 -11.90 -5.18 10.80
CA LEU A 82 -11.19 -6.32 10.20
C LEU A 82 -9.91 -6.69 10.98
N LEU A 83 -9.10 -5.70 11.35
CA LEU A 83 -7.80 -5.94 12.02
C LEU A 83 -7.93 -6.31 13.50
N VAL A 84 -8.95 -5.79 14.19
CA VAL A 84 -9.11 -5.97 15.65
C VAL A 84 -10.02 -7.14 16.00
N ALA A 85 -10.96 -7.53 15.13
CA ALA A 85 -11.90 -8.62 15.41
C ALA A 85 -11.25 -10.01 15.53
N GLU A 86 -10.02 -10.17 15.04
CA GLU A 86 -9.23 -11.42 15.11
C GLU A 86 -8.22 -11.45 16.28
N ALA A 87 -8.18 -10.40 17.12
CA ALA A 87 -7.24 -10.29 18.25
C ALA A 87 -7.80 -10.83 19.57
#